data_AF-A0A179EZ50-F1
#
_entry.id   AF-A0A179EZ50-F1
#
_cell.length_a   1.000
_cell.length_b   1.000
_cell.length_c   1.000
_cell.angle_alpha   90.00
_cell.angle_beta   90.00
_cell.angle_gamma   90.00
#
_symmetry.space_group_name_H-M   'P 1'
#
loop_
_entity.id
_entity.type
_entity.pdbx_description
1 polymer ?
#
loop_
_entity_poly.entity_id
_entity_poly.type
_entity_poly.pdbx_seq_one_letter_code
_entity_poly.pdbx_strand_id
1 'polypeptide(L)'
;MLFKTILVPVLLALRSVSAFPNPGVDDHDLEAKRSEGELFGTRTDNNCGKDAYWDHGKHQCVCRDKGKSYDSNTKTCNCPHGKTWNGHECVYDCGKSAYWDNGKHQCVCRDHDKVFDPKTKTCNCPYGKIFDGHKCIPDCGKYASWDHGKQKCICKNRDQEYDLKTNTCKCPDGKVWDGHRCVYDCGKDAYFNDKIHKCVCKKNGMEYDPKTKTCSCPKDKIWDGHHCVYKCGPDAYFNPKLGKCVCKKDGMEYNPQTRTCSCPKGKVWDGHRCVYDCGKDAYFNPKSHKCVCKKDGMDYNPQTKTCSCPKGKVWDGRHCVYDCGKDAYFNPKLHKCVCKRNGQIFNEHTKTCSCPEGKFWNGWKCENKCGRDARWDSKWHKCVCKKNGQVFDQHTRTCRCPSGTVWNGWRCEDKCGREADWNNKWNKCVCKKNGQIFDPRTKNCSCPSGKFWNGWKCEDKCGKDAYWDNRWHKCVCKNHDQVYDPHSRTCKCPKNKTFDSRTNKCKDRHH
;
A
#
# COMPACT_ATOMS: atom_id res chain seq x y z
N MET A 1 -14.03 -25.05 19.33
CA MET A 1 -14.69 -23.74 19.35
C MET A 1 -16.18 -24.00 19.43
N LEU A 2 -16.75 -23.87 20.62
CA LEU A 2 -18.12 -24.25 20.96
C LEU A 2 -18.68 -23.14 21.84
N PHE A 3 -19.59 -22.32 21.32
CA PHE A 3 -20.45 -21.47 22.12
C PHE A 3 -21.90 -21.82 21.78
N LYS A 4 -22.53 -22.56 22.70
CA LYS A 4 -23.97 -22.67 22.85
C LYS A 4 -24.35 -21.75 24.00
N THR A 5 -25.34 -20.89 23.79
CA THR A 5 -26.27 -20.53 24.87
C THR A 5 -27.65 -20.30 24.28
N ILE A 6 -28.57 -21.11 24.78
CA ILE A 6 -29.97 -21.28 24.39
C ILE A 6 -30.84 -20.50 25.39
N LEU A 7 -31.93 -19.96 24.84
CA LEU A 7 -33.25 -19.63 25.39
C LEU A 7 -33.52 -19.80 26.90
N VAL A 8 -34.15 -18.75 27.43
CA VAL A 8 -34.86 -18.66 28.71
C VAL A 8 -36.15 -19.51 28.68
N PRO A 9 -36.51 -20.25 29.76
CA PRO A 9 -37.80 -20.91 29.86
C PRO A 9 -38.81 -20.12 30.69
N VAL A 10 -40.06 -20.19 30.24
CA VAL A 10 -41.31 -19.82 30.91
C VAL A 10 -41.73 -20.95 31.87
N LEU A 11 -42.25 -20.61 33.06
CA LEU A 11 -43.19 -21.45 33.80
C LEU A 11 -44.20 -20.58 34.55
N LEU A 12 -45.47 -20.77 34.18
CA LEU A 12 -46.69 -20.27 34.80
C LEU A 12 -47.06 -21.10 36.04
N ALA A 13 -47.65 -20.45 37.04
CA ALA A 13 -48.69 -21.06 37.88
C ALA A 13 -49.72 -19.99 38.28
N LEU A 14 -50.94 -20.20 37.78
CA LEU A 14 -52.18 -19.50 38.11
C LEU A 14 -52.87 -20.12 39.33
N ARG A 15 -53.80 -19.34 39.93
CA ARG A 15 -54.93 -19.65 40.84
C ARG A 15 -54.84 -18.87 42.15
N SER A 16 -55.84 -18.15 42.65
CA SER A 16 -57.23 -17.89 42.23
C SER A 16 -57.73 -16.64 42.95
N VAL A 17 -58.72 -15.99 42.36
CA VAL A 17 -59.53 -14.90 42.92
C VAL A 17 -60.49 -15.43 43.99
N SER A 18 -60.72 -14.63 45.02
CA SER A 18 -62.00 -14.57 45.73
C SER A 18 -62.22 -13.13 46.21
N ALA A 19 -63.05 -12.41 45.46
CA ALA A 19 -63.74 -11.19 45.90
C ALA A 19 -65.15 -11.57 46.38
N PHE A 20 -65.71 -10.82 47.33
CA PHE A 20 -67.15 -10.51 47.53
C PHE A 20 -67.36 -9.86 48.92
N PRO A 21 -68.45 -9.11 49.18
CA PRO A 21 -69.11 -8.08 48.37
C PRO A 21 -69.16 -6.71 49.08
N ASN A 22 -69.47 -5.67 48.30
CA ASN A 22 -70.17 -4.47 48.77
C ASN A 22 -71.64 -4.81 49.08
N PRO A 23 -72.22 -4.30 50.19
CA PRO A 23 -73.56 -3.74 50.14
C PRO A 23 -73.55 -2.41 50.90
N GLY A 24 -74.15 -1.33 50.42
CA GLY A 24 -75.52 -1.19 49.94
C GLY A 24 -75.99 0.14 50.55
N VAL A 25 -76.20 1.14 49.70
CA VAL A 25 -77.52 1.74 49.37
C VAL A 25 -78.05 2.66 50.48
N ASP A 26 -78.65 3.77 50.01
CA ASP A 26 -79.61 4.66 50.67
C ASP A 26 -79.02 5.75 51.57
N ASP A 27 -79.38 7.02 51.48
CA ASP A 27 -80.23 7.80 50.56
C ASP A 27 -80.08 9.29 51.02
N HIS A 28 -80.51 10.26 50.19
CA HIS A 28 -80.76 11.68 50.51
C HIS A 28 -79.53 12.60 50.80
N ASP A 29 -79.31 13.79 50.23
CA ASP A 29 -80.15 14.71 49.43
C ASP A 29 -79.24 15.69 48.64
N LEU A 30 -79.50 15.83 47.34
CA LEU A 30 -79.28 17.06 46.57
C LEU A 30 -80.44 17.15 45.57
N GLU A 31 -81.54 17.79 45.95
CA GLU A 31 -82.21 18.83 45.15
C GLU A 31 -83.53 19.30 45.78
N ALA A 32 -83.78 20.59 45.57
CA ALA A 32 -85.09 21.23 45.45
C ALA A 32 -85.99 21.38 46.70
N LYS A 33 -85.81 22.51 47.40
CA LYS A 33 -86.90 23.49 47.33
C LYS A 33 -86.72 24.21 45.98
N ARG A 34 -87.57 23.96 44.99
CA ARG A 34 -88.90 24.60 44.82
C ARG A 34 -88.81 26.09 45.13
N SER A 35 -89.29 26.99 44.32
CA SER A 35 -90.18 26.93 43.17
C SER A 35 -90.38 28.40 42.84
N GLU A 36 -90.81 28.66 41.62
CA GLU A 36 -91.57 29.83 41.24
C GLU A 36 -92.31 30.47 42.43
N GLY A 37 -91.67 31.49 43.00
CA GLY A 37 -92.33 32.66 43.51
C GLY A 37 -92.23 33.69 42.41
N GLU A 38 -93.00 33.51 41.35
CA GLU A 38 -93.67 34.68 40.81
C GLU A 38 -94.48 35.28 41.96
N LEU A 39 -94.43 36.61 42.01
CA LEU A 39 -95.31 37.50 42.75
C LEU A 39 -94.97 37.85 44.22
N PHE A 40 -94.52 39.10 44.33
CA PHE A 40 -94.68 40.07 45.42
C PHE A 40 -93.68 40.03 46.61
N GLY A 41 -92.68 40.91 46.54
CA GLY A 41 -91.99 41.47 47.70
C GLY A 41 -90.51 41.74 47.46
N THR A 42 -90.16 43.02 47.25
CA THR A 42 -88.81 43.62 47.15
C THR A 42 -87.68 42.91 47.91
N ARG A 43 -86.60 42.56 47.19
CA ARG A 43 -85.36 41.90 47.64
C ARG A 43 -84.36 42.88 48.28
N THR A 44 -83.90 42.58 49.48
CA THR A 44 -82.62 43.03 50.07
C THR A 44 -81.74 41.79 50.20
N ASP A 45 -80.79 41.57 49.28
CA ASP A 45 -79.93 40.37 49.33
C ASP A 45 -78.79 40.55 50.36
N ASN A 46 -79.13 40.49 51.66
CA ASN A 46 -78.21 40.48 52.80
C ASN A 46 -77.66 39.06 53.12
N ASN A 47 -77.52 38.20 52.11
CA ASN A 47 -77.21 36.78 52.30
C ASN A 47 -75.69 36.50 52.34
N CYS A 48 -75.13 36.47 53.56
CA CYS A 48 -73.71 36.28 53.86
C CYS A 48 -73.25 34.82 54.07
N GLY A 49 -74.09 33.83 53.80
CA GLY A 49 -73.77 32.44 54.15
C GLY A 49 -73.85 32.15 55.66
N LYS A 50 -73.40 30.95 56.09
CA LYS A 50 -73.53 30.48 57.48
C LYS A 50 -72.46 31.06 58.42
N ASP A 51 -71.27 31.32 57.90
CA ASP A 51 -70.08 31.67 58.70
C ASP A 51 -69.89 33.18 58.91
N ALA A 52 -70.71 34.00 58.25
CA ALA A 52 -70.70 35.46 58.36
C ALA A 52 -72.11 36.00 58.63
N TYR A 53 -72.18 37.24 59.10
CA TYR A 53 -73.42 37.98 59.26
C TYR A 53 -73.33 39.32 58.52
N TRP A 54 -74.47 39.85 58.09
CA TRP A 54 -74.51 41.17 57.45
C TRP A 54 -74.40 42.26 58.52
N ASP A 55 -73.34 43.06 58.46
CA ASP A 55 -73.17 44.19 59.35
C ASP A 55 -73.82 45.44 58.71
N HIS A 56 -74.93 45.89 59.29
CA HIS A 56 -75.70 47.03 58.77
C HIS A 56 -74.94 48.36 58.85
N GLY A 57 -73.99 48.52 59.78
CA GLY A 57 -73.22 49.76 59.93
C GLY A 57 -72.09 49.88 58.92
N LYS A 58 -71.49 48.76 58.50
CA LYS A 58 -70.42 48.71 57.49
C LYS A 58 -70.91 48.35 56.09
N HIS A 59 -72.19 48.05 55.92
CA HIS A 59 -72.80 47.58 54.66
C HIS A 59 -72.02 46.43 53.99
N GLN A 60 -71.53 45.47 54.80
CA GLN A 60 -70.78 44.31 54.29
C GLN A 60 -70.94 43.08 55.20
N CYS A 61 -70.69 41.90 54.64
CA CYS A 61 -70.64 40.66 55.40
C CYS A 61 -69.37 40.60 56.26
N VAL A 62 -69.54 40.33 57.57
CA VAL A 62 -68.45 40.20 58.54
C VAL A 62 -68.44 38.78 59.12
N CYS A 63 -67.27 38.17 59.18
CA CYS A 63 -67.09 36.83 59.73
C CYS A 63 -67.41 36.78 61.22
N ARG A 64 -68.10 35.71 61.64
CA ARG A 64 -68.41 35.46 63.07
C ARG A 64 -67.15 35.21 63.88
N ASP A 65 -66.21 34.47 63.29
CA ASP A 65 -64.92 34.17 63.89
C ASP A 65 -63.95 35.34 63.70
N LYS A 66 -63.43 35.86 64.82
CA LYS A 66 -62.46 36.98 64.81
C LYS A 66 -61.19 36.57 64.06
N GLY A 67 -60.77 37.40 63.11
CA GLY A 67 -59.53 37.23 62.34
C GLY A 67 -59.66 36.45 61.03
N LYS A 68 -60.83 35.90 60.71
CA LYS A 68 -61.13 35.38 59.36
C LYS A 68 -61.57 36.52 58.42
N SER A 69 -61.26 36.38 57.14
CA SER A 69 -61.66 37.29 56.07
C SER A 69 -62.81 36.68 55.29
N TYR A 70 -63.85 37.48 55.04
CA TYR A 70 -65.00 37.05 54.26
C TYR A 70 -64.65 37.05 52.77
N ASP A 71 -64.88 35.91 52.11
CA ASP A 71 -64.76 35.77 50.67
C ASP A 71 -66.16 35.86 50.04
N SER A 72 -66.41 36.93 49.28
CA SER A 72 -67.70 37.20 48.66
C SER A 72 -68.06 36.21 47.53
N ASN A 73 -67.08 35.57 46.91
CA ASN A 73 -67.30 34.61 45.82
C ASN A 73 -67.79 33.26 46.36
N THR A 74 -67.18 32.79 47.46
CA THR A 74 -67.53 31.51 48.08
C THR A 74 -68.57 31.64 49.20
N LYS A 75 -68.85 32.88 49.65
CA LYS A 75 -69.68 33.19 50.82
C LYS A 75 -69.23 32.46 52.09
N THR A 76 -67.91 32.30 52.25
CA THR A 76 -67.28 31.63 53.40
C THR A 76 -66.25 32.54 54.06
N CYS A 77 -65.92 32.21 55.31
CA CYS A 77 -64.91 32.91 56.09
C CYS A 77 -63.63 32.08 56.17
N ASN A 78 -62.56 32.58 55.57
CA ASN A 78 -61.28 31.89 55.49
C ASN A 78 -60.20 32.62 56.28
N CYS A 79 -59.21 31.88 56.80
CA CYS A 79 -58.05 32.51 57.41
C CYS A 79 -57.20 33.25 56.35
N PRO A 80 -56.55 34.36 56.72
CA PRO A 80 -55.63 35.07 55.84
C PRO A 80 -54.51 34.16 55.31
N HIS A 81 -53.92 34.54 54.17
CA HIS A 81 -52.95 33.72 53.44
C HIS A 81 -51.84 33.15 54.34
N GLY A 82 -51.64 31.83 54.30
CA GLY A 82 -50.63 31.12 55.08
C GLY A 82 -51.03 30.79 56.54
N LYS A 83 -52.26 31.11 56.96
CA LYS A 83 -52.80 30.77 58.27
C LYS A 83 -53.90 29.72 58.19
N THR A 84 -53.99 28.89 59.21
CA THR A 84 -55.03 27.86 59.39
C THR A 84 -55.78 28.11 60.70
N TRP A 85 -57.05 27.72 60.72
CA TRP A 85 -57.88 27.82 61.92
C TRP A 85 -57.52 26.70 62.91
N ASN A 86 -57.12 27.06 64.15
CA ASN A 86 -56.81 26.08 65.19
C ASN A 86 -58.02 25.72 66.10
N GLY A 87 -59.21 26.21 65.77
CA GLY A 87 -60.43 26.09 66.59
C GLY A 87 -60.83 27.39 67.29
N HIS A 88 -59.89 28.30 67.52
CA HIS A 88 -60.13 29.58 68.22
C HIS A 88 -59.63 30.81 67.45
N GLU A 89 -58.52 30.70 66.70
CA GLU A 89 -57.92 31.79 65.93
C GLU A 89 -57.16 31.28 64.68
N CYS A 90 -56.82 32.22 63.79
CA CYS A 90 -55.99 31.94 62.62
C CYS A 90 -54.50 32.01 62.97
N VAL A 91 -53.83 30.86 62.99
CA VAL A 91 -52.39 30.71 63.26
C VAL A 91 -51.61 30.31 62.01
N TYR A 92 -50.32 30.64 61.93
CA TYR A 92 -49.48 30.23 60.78
C TYR A 92 -49.31 28.70 60.72
N ASP A 93 -49.48 28.14 59.53
CA ASP A 93 -49.39 26.70 59.31
C ASP A 93 -47.93 26.23 59.14
N CYS A 94 -47.33 25.84 60.25
CA CYS A 94 -45.96 25.29 60.30
C CYS A 94 -45.92 23.75 60.32
N GLY A 95 -47.04 23.06 60.10
CA GLY A 95 -47.11 21.60 60.26
C GLY A 95 -46.91 21.13 61.72
N LYS A 96 -46.74 19.81 61.93
CA LYS A 96 -46.66 19.21 63.27
C LYS A 96 -45.29 19.38 63.96
N SER A 97 -44.21 19.43 63.16
CA SER A 97 -42.82 19.39 63.65
C SER A 97 -42.18 20.77 63.88
N ALA A 98 -42.86 21.85 63.53
CA ALA A 98 -42.40 23.22 63.74
C ALA A 98 -43.46 24.06 64.45
N TYR A 99 -43.06 25.21 64.97
CA TYR A 99 -43.94 26.22 65.55
C TYR A 99 -43.62 27.58 64.96
N TRP A 100 -44.60 28.49 64.96
CA TRP A 100 -44.37 29.86 64.52
C TRP A 100 -43.64 30.65 65.61
N ASP A 101 -42.45 31.15 65.28
CA ASP A 101 -41.68 32.00 66.19
C ASP A 101 -41.96 33.48 65.88
N ASN A 102 -42.58 34.19 66.83
CA ASN A 102 -42.94 35.60 66.65
C ASN A 102 -41.73 36.53 66.62
N GLY A 103 -40.59 36.15 67.23
CA GLY A 103 -39.38 36.98 67.23
C GLY A 103 -38.61 36.89 65.91
N LYS A 104 -38.63 35.72 65.26
CA LYS A 104 -37.98 35.47 63.97
C LYS A 104 -38.92 35.61 62.77
N HIS A 105 -40.21 35.82 63.00
CA HIS A 105 -41.26 35.89 61.98
C HIS A 105 -41.22 34.71 60.98
N GLN A 106 -40.95 33.50 61.46
CA GLN A 106 -40.87 32.29 60.63
C GLN A 106 -41.18 31.01 61.41
N CYS A 107 -41.53 29.94 60.69
CA CYS A 107 -41.65 28.61 61.28
C CYS A 107 -40.28 28.07 61.69
N VAL A 108 -40.13 27.70 62.96
CA VAL A 108 -38.90 27.14 63.53
C VAL A 108 -39.17 25.71 63.97
N CYS A 109 -38.23 24.82 63.66
CA CYS A 109 -38.32 23.42 64.06
C CYS A 109 -38.24 23.26 65.57
N ARG A 110 -39.04 22.32 66.11
CA ARG A 110 -38.98 21.96 67.53
C ARG A 110 -37.61 21.37 67.90
N ASP A 111 -37.02 20.59 66.99
CA ASP A 111 -35.64 20.14 67.10
C ASP A 111 -34.70 21.21 66.53
N HIS A 112 -33.85 21.79 67.39
CA HIS A 112 -32.94 22.88 67.00
C HIS A 112 -31.93 22.52 65.91
N ASP A 113 -31.66 21.23 65.69
CA ASP A 113 -30.72 20.73 64.68
C ASP A 113 -31.36 20.52 63.29
N LYS A 114 -32.68 20.60 63.18
CA LYS A 114 -33.41 20.43 61.92
C LYS A 114 -33.70 21.78 61.28
N VAL A 115 -33.69 21.79 59.96
CA VAL A 115 -34.03 22.95 59.13
C VAL A 115 -35.45 22.79 58.62
N PHE A 116 -36.25 23.84 58.77
CA PHE A 116 -37.63 23.85 58.28
C PHE A 116 -37.64 24.02 56.76
N ASP A 117 -38.38 23.16 56.07
CA ASP A 117 -38.65 23.27 54.64
C ASP A 117 -40.06 23.87 54.44
N PRO A 118 -40.17 25.13 53.97
CA PRO A 118 -41.45 25.80 53.75
C PRO A 118 -42.34 25.13 52.69
N LYS A 119 -41.77 24.37 51.75
CA LYS A 119 -42.55 23.70 50.69
C LYS A 119 -43.29 22.49 51.22
N THR A 120 -42.60 21.68 52.03
CA THR A 120 -43.16 20.44 52.60
C THR A 120 -43.79 20.64 53.97
N LYS A 121 -43.54 21.80 54.61
CA LYS A 121 -43.92 22.10 56.01
C LYS A 121 -43.37 21.07 56.99
N THR A 122 -42.17 20.55 56.71
CA THR A 122 -41.49 19.54 57.53
C THR A 122 -40.12 20.03 58.00
N CYS A 123 -39.61 19.42 59.06
CA CYS A 123 -38.29 19.67 59.60
C CYS A 123 -37.35 18.53 59.25
N ASN A 124 -36.30 18.80 58.47
CA ASN A 124 -35.35 17.81 57.99
C ASN A 124 -33.94 18.14 58.47
N CYS A 125 -33.09 17.13 58.64
CA CYS A 125 -31.68 17.40 58.90
C CYS A 125 -31.02 18.09 57.69
N PRO A 126 -29.98 18.92 57.91
CA PRO A 126 -29.19 19.49 56.83
C PRO A 126 -28.67 18.41 55.86
N TYR A 127 -28.39 18.80 54.62
CA TYR A 127 -27.90 17.87 53.59
C TYR A 127 -26.69 17.05 54.08
N GLY A 128 -26.75 15.73 53.87
CA GLY A 128 -25.72 14.79 54.31
C GLY A 128 -25.78 14.40 55.80
N LYS A 129 -26.85 14.76 56.52
CA LYS A 129 -27.09 14.35 57.91
C LYS A 129 -28.40 13.60 58.07
N ILE A 130 -28.43 12.69 59.04
CA ILE A 130 -29.63 11.95 59.47
C ILE A 130 -29.90 12.23 60.94
N PHE A 131 -31.17 12.13 61.34
CA PHE A 131 -31.56 12.31 62.73
C PHE A 131 -31.39 10.98 63.49
N ASP A 132 -30.59 10.96 64.56
CA ASP A 132 -30.36 9.74 65.36
C ASP A 132 -31.41 9.51 66.46
N GLY A 133 -32.41 10.39 66.56
CA GLY A 133 -33.40 10.41 67.65
C GLY A 133 -33.20 11.56 68.63
N HIS A 134 -31.99 12.13 68.70
CA HIS A 134 -31.64 13.26 69.54
C HIS A 134 -31.12 14.45 68.72
N LYS A 135 -30.24 14.21 67.74
CA LYS A 135 -29.58 15.25 66.93
C LYS A 135 -29.33 14.83 65.49
N CYS A 136 -29.03 15.82 64.64
CA CYS A 136 -28.62 15.56 63.26
C CYS A 136 -27.13 15.20 63.18
N ILE A 137 -26.81 13.93 62.95
CA ILE A 137 -25.46 13.39 62.77
C ILE A 137 -25.13 13.19 61.28
N PRO A 138 -23.86 13.20 60.86
CA PRO A 138 -23.49 12.85 59.49
C PRO A 138 -24.00 11.46 59.08
N ASP A 139 -24.50 11.35 57.85
CA ASP A 139 -24.93 10.08 57.27
C ASP A 139 -23.69 9.23 56.93
N CYS A 140 -23.45 8.19 57.73
CA CYS A 140 -22.34 7.25 57.55
C CYS A 140 -22.66 6.11 56.55
N GLY A 141 -23.84 6.12 55.94
CA GLY A 141 -24.30 5.06 55.03
C GLY A 141 -24.51 3.70 55.70
N LYS A 142 -24.61 2.64 54.88
CA LYS A 142 -24.98 1.29 55.34
C LYS A 142 -23.87 0.56 56.12
N TYR A 143 -22.61 0.85 55.81
CA TYR A 143 -21.45 0.05 56.25
C TYR A 143 -20.66 0.65 57.42
N ALA A 144 -21.01 1.86 57.85
CA ALA A 144 -20.41 2.52 58.99
C ALA A 144 -21.50 3.02 59.96
N SER A 145 -21.07 3.38 61.16
CA SER A 145 -21.90 3.98 62.20
C SER A 145 -21.19 5.20 62.78
N TRP A 146 -21.95 6.23 63.16
CA TRP A 146 -21.39 7.41 63.80
C TRP A 146 -20.92 7.08 65.23
N ASP A 147 -19.65 7.33 65.52
CA ASP A 147 -19.09 7.19 66.87
C ASP A 147 -19.15 8.56 67.58
N HIS A 148 -19.95 8.64 68.65
CA HIS A 148 -20.12 9.88 69.41
C HIS A 148 -18.87 10.26 70.23
N GLY A 149 -18.03 9.30 70.63
CA GLY A 149 -16.81 9.58 71.39
C GLY A 149 -15.69 10.13 70.50
N LYS A 150 -15.57 9.62 69.27
CA LYS A 150 -14.54 9.99 68.30
C LYS A 150 -15.01 11.05 67.29
N GLN A 151 -16.28 11.42 67.32
CA GLN A 151 -16.91 12.38 66.40
C GLN A 151 -16.63 12.05 64.91
N LYS A 152 -16.72 10.76 64.55
CA LYS A 152 -16.48 10.30 63.17
C LYS A 152 -17.26 9.03 62.84
N CYS A 153 -17.51 8.79 61.56
CA CYS A 153 -18.02 7.51 61.07
C CYS A 153 -16.95 6.42 61.25
N ILE A 154 -17.33 5.29 61.85
CA ILE A 154 -16.49 4.11 62.02
C ILE A 154 -17.10 2.92 61.28
N CYS A 155 -16.26 2.15 60.61
CA CYS A 155 -16.69 0.96 59.89
C CYS A 155 -17.19 -0.13 60.84
N LYS A 156 -18.27 -0.81 60.45
CA LYS A 156 -18.82 -1.95 61.21
C LYS A 156 -17.82 -3.11 61.27
N ASN A 157 -17.12 -3.34 60.16
CA ASN A 157 -16.05 -4.31 60.06
C ASN A 157 -14.77 -3.73 60.65
N ARG A 158 -14.16 -4.49 61.58
CA ARG A 158 -12.83 -4.16 62.12
C ARG A 158 -11.79 -4.16 60.99
N ASP A 159 -10.74 -3.36 61.14
CA ASP A 159 -9.62 -3.19 60.19
C ASP A 159 -9.96 -2.46 58.87
N GLN A 160 -11.19 -2.01 58.68
CA GLN A 160 -11.56 -1.13 57.56
C GLN A 160 -11.53 0.34 57.98
N GLU A 161 -11.12 1.19 57.06
CA GLU A 161 -11.09 2.64 57.21
C GLU A 161 -12.26 3.27 56.44
N TYR A 162 -12.90 4.24 57.07
CA TYR A 162 -14.03 4.95 56.47
C TYR A 162 -13.52 6.05 55.54
N ASP A 163 -13.91 5.97 54.27
CA ASP A 163 -13.62 6.95 53.24
C ASP A 163 -14.79 7.94 53.15
N LEU A 164 -14.56 9.16 53.67
CA LEU A 164 -15.53 10.26 53.68
C LEU A 164 -15.96 10.73 52.28
N LYS A 165 -15.15 10.53 51.24
CA LYS A 165 -15.49 10.96 49.86
C LYS A 165 -16.48 10.02 49.21
N THR A 166 -16.34 8.73 49.49
CA THR A 166 -17.17 7.68 48.87
C THR A 166 -18.28 7.18 49.79
N ASN A 167 -18.30 7.58 51.07
CA ASN A 167 -19.17 7.04 52.11
C ASN A 167 -19.11 5.49 52.18
N THR A 168 -17.91 4.94 52.02
CA THR A 168 -17.67 3.49 52.07
C THR A 168 -16.53 3.13 53.00
N CYS A 169 -16.53 1.87 53.44
CA CYS A 169 -15.45 1.27 54.21
C CYS A 169 -14.52 0.50 53.29
N LYS A 170 -13.22 0.81 53.35
CA LYS A 170 -12.20 0.17 52.52
C LYS A 170 -11.09 -0.39 53.41
N CYS A 171 -10.40 -1.41 52.92
CA CYS A 171 -9.17 -1.85 53.57
C CYS A 171 -8.07 -0.80 53.37
N PRO A 172 -7.12 -0.68 54.32
CA PRO A 172 -5.94 0.15 54.17
C PRO A 172 -5.16 -0.18 52.89
N ASP A 173 -4.36 0.77 52.40
CA ASP A 173 -3.63 0.62 51.15
C ASP A 173 -2.82 -0.68 51.08
N GLY A 174 -2.99 -1.41 49.97
CA GLY A 174 -2.34 -2.70 49.73
C GLY A 174 -3.02 -3.91 50.38
N LYS A 175 -4.15 -3.72 51.08
CA LYS A 175 -4.93 -4.81 51.68
C LYS A 175 -6.30 -4.99 51.00
N VAL A 176 -6.81 -6.22 51.05
CA VAL A 176 -8.13 -6.62 50.55
C VAL A 176 -8.90 -7.34 51.65
N TRP A 177 -10.22 -7.26 51.60
CA TRP A 177 -11.10 -7.94 52.54
C TRP A 177 -11.21 -9.43 52.17
N ASP A 178 -10.83 -10.34 53.07
CA ASP A 178 -10.94 -11.80 52.85
C ASP A 178 -12.29 -12.39 53.27
N GLY A 179 -13.22 -11.56 53.76
CA GLY A 179 -14.48 -11.98 54.37
C GLY A 179 -14.51 -11.78 55.89
N HIS A 180 -13.35 -11.75 56.54
CA HIS A 180 -13.21 -11.62 57.99
C HIS A 180 -12.34 -10.42 58.42
N ARG A 181 -11.28 -10.10 57.67
CA ARG A 181 -10.32 -9.02 57.99
C ARG A 181 -9.63 -8.49 56.73
N CYS A 182 -8.90 -7.39 56.89
CA CYS A 182 -8.06 -6.84 55.82
C CYS A 182 -6.68 -7.54 55.78
N VAL A 183 -6.41 -8.28 54.71
CA VAL A 183 -5.15 -9.00 54.46
C VAL A 183 -4.39 -8.41 53.30
N TYR A 184 -3.07 -8.59 53.25
CA TYR A 184 -2.26 -8.13 52.11
C TYR A 184 -2.69 -8.81 50.80
N ASP A 185 -2.83 -8.02 49.74
CA ASP A 185 -3.23 -8.52 48.44
C ASP A 185 -2.05 -9.16 47.68
N CYS A 186 -1.91 -10.47 47.85
CA CYS A 186 -0.94 -11.31 47.15
C CYS A 186 -1.51 -11.99 45.90
N GLY A 187 -2.73 -11.67 45.47
CA GLY A 187 -3.42 -12.41 44.41
C GLY A 187 -3.85 -13.83 44.83
N LYS A 188 -4.27 -14.65 43.86
CA LYS A 188 -4.91 -15.97 44.13
C LYS A 188 -3.91 -17.09 44.43
N ASP A 189 -2.70 -17.00 43.85
CA ASP A 189 -1.72 -18.10 43.85
C ASP A 189 -0.61 -17.95 44.91
N ALA A 190 -0.64 -16.86 45.66
CA ALA A 190 0.29 -16.60 46.75
C ALA A 190 -0.45 -16.33 48.07
N TYR A 191 0.31 -16.33 49.16
CA TYR A 191 -0.14 -15.93 50.48
C TYR A 191 0.90 -15.01 51.10
N PHE A 192 0.48 -14.08 51.97
CA PHE A 192 1.42 -13.23 52.68
C PHE A 192 2.09 -14.03 53.80
N ASN A 193 3.42 -14.06 53.80
CA ASN A 193 4.19 -14.69 54.87
C ASN A 193 4.67 -13.62 55.85
N ASP A 194 4.07 -13.60 57.04
CA ASP A 194 4.36 -12.62 58.09
C ASP A 194 5.81 -12.67 58.57
N LYS A 195 6.48 -13.84 58.54
CA LYS A 195 7.86 -13.99 59.04
C LYS A 195 8.88 -13.26 58.17
N ILE A 196 8.62 -13.16 56.87
CA ILE A 196 9.53 -12.53 55.89
C ILE A 196 8.93 -11.27 55.27
N HIS A 197 7.74 -10.86 55.74
CA HIS A 197 6.96 -9.70 55.27
C HIS A 197 6.83 -9.64 53.73
N LYS A 198 6.61 -10.79 53.09
CA LYS A 198 6.53 -10.92 51.63
C LYS A 198 5.45 -11.91 51.21
N CYS A 199 4.86 -11.69 50.04
CA CYS A 199 4.01 -12.67 49.38
C CYS A 199 4.86 -13.85 48.89
N VAL A 200 4.41 -15.07 49.18
CA VAL A 200 5.06 -16.32 48.81
C VAL A 200 4.09 -17.19 48.04
N CYS A 201 4.57 -17.83 46.97
CA CYS A 201 3.76 -18.72 46.17
C CYS A 201 3.31 -19.95 46.95
N LYS A 202 2.03 -20.34 46.79
CA LYS A 202 1.47 -21.57 47.38
C LYS A 202 2.16 -22.83 46.84
N LYS A 203 2.59 -22.77 45.57
CA LYS A 203 3.30 -23.86 44.89
C LYS A 203 4.80 -23.68 45.07
N ASN A 204 5.43 -24.67 45.72
CA ASN A 204 6.87 -24.67 45.98
C ASN A 204 7.68 -24.60 44.69
N GLY A 205 8.73 -23.77 44.70
CA GLY A 205 9.64 -23.57 43.56
C GLY A 205 9.19 -22.55 42.52
N MET A 206 8.01 -21.92 42.68
CA MET A 206 7.59 -20.76 41.89
C MET A 206 8.09 -19.44 42.51
N GLU A 207 8.31 -18.45 41.66
CA GLU A 207 8.68 -17.07 42.03
C GLU A 207 7.46 -16.16 41.94
N TYR A 208 7.29 -15.33 42.96
CA TYR A 208 6.20 -14.34 43.04
C TYR A 208 6.64 -13.02 42.39
N ASP A 209 5.81 -12.51 41.49
CA ASP A 209 5.99 -11.18 40.88
C ASP A 209 5.06 -10.16 41.57
N PRO A 210 5.60 -9.18 42.33
CA PRO A 210 4.81 -8.16 43.00
C PRO A 210 4.02 -7.23 42.07
N LYS A 211 4.47 -7.03 40.82
CA LYS A 211 3.79 -6.15 39.86
C LYS A 211 2.51 -6.78 39.33
N THR A 212 2.56 -8.07 38.99
CA THR A 212 1.43 -8.81 38.44
C THR A 212 0.62 -9.52 39.52
N LYS A 213 1.15 -9.66 40.74
CA LYS A 213 0.58 -10.46 41.85
C LYS A 213 0.36 -11.92 41.45
N THR A 214 1.27 -12.46 40.65
CA THR A 214 1.20 -13.84 40.14
C THR A 214 2.43 -14.66 40.50
N CYS A 215 2.26 -15.98 40.49
CA CYS A 215 3.32 -16.95 40.71
C CYS A 215 3.67 -17.65 39.41
N SER A 216 4.95 -17.65 39.04
CA SER A 216 5.43 -18.29 37.83
C SER A 216 6.70 -19.09 38.09
N CYS A 217 6.97 -20.10 37.27
CA CYS A 217 8.23 -20.82 37.40
C CYS A 217 9.41 -19.88 37.08
N PRO A 218 10.58 -20.10 37.72
CA PRO A 218 11.81 -19.38 37.41
C PRO A 218 12.11 -19.41 35.92
N LYS A 219 12.90 -18.43 35.46
CA LYS A 219 13.25 -18.29 34.05
C LYS A 219 13.70 -19.64 33.45
N ASP A 220 13.13 -19.96 32.29
CA ASP A 220 13.37 -21.19 31.52
C ASP A 220 12.80 -22.49 32.09
N LYS A 221 11.91 -22.39 33.09
CA LYS A 221 11.14 -23.51 33.61
C LYS A 221 9.64 -23.34 33.36
N ILE A 222 8.93 -24.46 33.32
CA ILE A 222 7.47 -24.54 33.21
C ILE A 222 6.95 -25.48 34.30
N TRP A 223 5.71 -25.26 34.74
CA TRP A 223 5.05 -26.13 35.69
C TRP A 223 4.58 -27.41 34.98
N ASP A 224 5.05 -28.58 35.42
CA ASP A 224 4.63 -29.88 34.85
C ASP A 224 3.35 -30.45 35.49
N GLY A 225 2.80 -29.77 36.50
CA GLY A 225 1.72 -30.27 37.36
C GLY A 225 2.14 -30.41 38.82
N HIS A 226 3.41 -30.74 39.06
CA HIS A 226 3.98 -31.03 40.38
C HIS A 226 5.14 -30.09 40.77
N HIS A 227 6.04 -29.75 39.85
CA HIS A 227 7.19 -28.89 40.09
C HIS A 227 7.63 -28.14 38.82
N CYS A 228 8.52 -27.16 38.97
CA CYS A 228 9.07 -26.40 37.85
C CYS A 228 10.18 -27.20 37.13
N VAL A 229 9.89 -27.68 35.92
CA VAL A 229 10.83 -28.42 35.06
C VAL A 229 11.36 -27.53 33.94
N TYR A 230 12.55 -27.83 33.40
CA TYR A 230 13.11 -27.05 32.29
C TYR A 230 12.24 -27.11 31.03
N LYS A 231 12.12 -25.96 30.36
CA LYS A 231 11.40 -25.84 29.09
C LYS A 231 12.27 -26.38 27.95
N CYS A 232 12.12 -27.66 27.63
CA CYS A 232 12.91 -28.34 26.60
C CYS A 232 12.37 -28.15 25.15
N GLY A 233 11.22 -27.52 24.95
CA GLY A 233 10.59 -27.42 23.63
C GLY A 233 9.73 -28.64 23.27
N PRO A 234 9.05 -28.65 22.10
CA PRO A 234 8.05 -29.67 21.76
C PRO A 234 8.64 -31.06 21.48
N ASP A 235 9.86 -31.11 20.94
CA ASP A 235 10.51 -32.36 20.46
C ASP A 235 11.51 -32.95 21.46
N ALA A 236 11.64 -32.36 22.64
CA ALA A 236 12.52 -32.82 23.70
C ALA A 236 11.75 -32.94 25.02
N TYR A 237 12.33 -33.69 25.95
CA TYR A 237 11.86 -33.78 27.32
C TYR A 237 13.05 -33.63 28.27
N PHE A 238 12.79 -33.15 29.48
CA PHE A 238 13.82 -33.08 30.50
C PHE A 238 14.07 -34.49 31.04
N ASN A 239 15.30 -34.99 30.95
CA ASN A 239 15.68 -36.26 31.55
C ASN A 239 16.31 -35.99 32.94
N PRO A 240 15.62 -36.33 34.05
CA PRO A 240 16.11 -36.05 35.40
C PRO A 240 17.42 -36.79 35.72
N LYS A 241 17.63 -38.00 35.17
CA LYS A 241 18.84 -38.80 35.41
C LYS A 241 20.09 -38.17 34.80
N LEU A 242 19.93 -37.48 33.66
CA LEU A 242 21.02 -36.83 32.96
C LEU A 242 21.13 -35.33 33.30
N GLY A 243 20.18 -34.78 34.06
CA GLY A 243 20.12 -33.36 34.38
C GLY A 243 20.00 -32.43 33.17
N LYS A 244 19.54 -32.94 32.01
CA LYS A 244 19.48 -32.17 30.75
C LYS A 244 18.29 -32.55 29.88
N CYS A 245 17.91 -31.65 28.99
CA CYS A 245 16.94 -31.93 27.95
C CYS A 245 17.53 -32.92 26.93
N VAL A 246 16.72 -33.90 26.55
CA VAL A 246 17.07 -34.91 25.53
C VAL A 246 15.95 -35.01 24.51
N CYS A 247 16.32 -35.33 23.28
CA CYS A 247 15.36 -35.45 22.18
C CYS A 247 14.48 -36.67 22.34
N LYS A 248 13.19 -36.54 21.98
CA LYS A 248 12.23 -37.65 21.96
C LYS A 248 12.57 -38.68 20.88
N LYS A 249 13.16 -38.24 19.77
CA LYS A 249 13.57 -39.07 18.65
C LYS A 249 15.02 -39.49 18.81
N ASP A 250 15.24 -40.81 18.77
CA ASP A 250 16.57 -41.38 18.94
C ASP A 250 17.55 -40.94 17.85
N GLY A 251 18.79 -40.68 18.27
CA GLY A 251 19.87 -40.22 17.40
C GLY A 251 19.86 -38.74 17.04
N MET A 252 18.88 -37.96 17.50
CA MET A 252 18.90 -36.49 17.39
C MET A 252 19.68 -35.85 18.55
N GLU A 253 20.30 -34.71 18.27
CA GLU A 253 21.03 -33.89 19.24
C GLU A 253 20.17 -32.69 19.65
N TYR A 254 20.10 -32.45 20.97
CA TYR A 254 19.39 -31.31 21.54
C TYR A 254 20.29 -30.08 21.57
N ASN A 255 19.82 -28.97 21.01
CA ASN A 255 20.49 -27.68 21.09
C ASN A 255 19.85 -26.83 22.22
N PRO A 256 20.56 -26.53 23.33
CA PRO A 256 20.03 -25.74 24.43
C PRO A 256 19.72 -24.28 24.09
N GLN A 257 20.41 -23.67 23.13
CA GLN A 257 20.22 -22.27 22.73
C GLN A 257 18.91 -22.10 21.96
N THR A 258 18.65 -22.99 21.01
CA THR A 258 17.45 -22.94 20.15
C THR A 258 16.29 -23.74 20.71
N ARG A 259 16.52 -24.62 21.71
CA ARG A 259 15.54 -25.56 22.28
C ARG A 259 14.92 -26.48 21.23
N THR A 260 15.74 -26.91 20.28
CA THR A 260 15.33 -27.78 19.17
C THR A 260 16.17 -29.03 19.12
N CYS A 261 15.60 -30.07 18.53
CA CYS A 261 16.26 -31.32 18.22
C CYS A 261 16.57 -31.39 16.73
N SER A 262 17.81 -31.68 16.39
CA SER A 262 18.23 -31.85 15.00
C SER A 262 19.15 -33.05 14.85
N CYS A 263 19.22 -33.62 13.66
CA CYS A 263 20.21 -34.65 13.39
C CYS A 263 21.64 -34.11 13.53
N PRO A 264 22.62 -34.96 13.88
CA PRO A 264 24.03 -34.60 13.92
C PRO A 264 24.50 -33.98 12.60
N LYS A 265 25.54 -33.17 12.66
CA LYS A 265 26.06 -32.44 11.49
C LYS A 265 26.26 -33.37 10.29
N GLY A 266 25.66 -33.00 9.15
CA GLY A 266 25.74 -33.76 7.90
C GLY A 266 24.71 -34.89 7.76
N LYS A 267 23.78 -35.02 8.72
CA LYS A 267 22.67 -35.98 8.65
C LYS A 267 21.31 -35.27 8.58
N VAL A 268 20.33 -35.95 8.01
CA VAL A 268 18.93 -35.55 7.91
C VAL A 268 18.03 -36.68 8.41
N TRP A 269 16.84 -36.32 8.88
CA TRP A 269 15.84 -37.29 9.34
C TRP A 269 15.13 -37.91 8.13
N ASP A 270 15.20 -39.24 7.98
CA ASP A 270 14.53 -39.96 6.89
C ASP A 270 13.07 -40.35 7.20
N GLY A 271 12.58 -40.02 8.39
CA GLY A 271 11.28 -40.47 8.92
C GLY A 271 11.44 -41.40 10.12
N HIS A 272 12.52 -42.16 10.18
CA HIS A 272 12.79 -43.17 11.22
C HIS A 272 14.10 -42.92 11.99
N ARG A 273 15.14 -42.41 11.32
CA ARG A 273 16.48 -42.19 11.90
C ARG A 273 17.24 -41.07 11.20
N CYS A 274 18.33 -40.61 11.82
CA CYS A 274 19.26 -39.69 11.19
C CYS A 274 20.20 -40.41 10.22
N VAL A 275 20.04 -40.15 8.92
CA VAL A 275 20.88 -40.69 7.84
C VAL A 275 21.74 -39.60 7.22
N TYR A 276 22.85 -39.96 6.58
CA TYR A 276 23.69 -38.97 5.89
C TYR A 276 22.93 -38.24 4.79
N ASP A 277 23.09 -36.93 4.75
CA ASP A 277 22.42 -36.08 3.76
C ASP A 277 23.14 -36.13 2.41
N CYS A 278 22.68 -37.04 1.56
CA CYS A 278 23.13 -37.18 0.18
C CYS A 278 22.24 -36.43 -0.83
N GLY A 279 21.33 -35.57 -0.38
CA GLY A 279 20.35 -34.95 -1.26
C GLY A 279 19.30 -35.93 -1.81
N LYS A 280 18.55 -35.51 -2.84
CA LYS A 280 17.41 -36.27 -3.38
C LYS A 280 17.81 -37.34 -4.41
N ASP A 281 18.92 -37.13 -5.12
CA ASP A 281 19.31 -37.95 -6.27
C ASP A 281 20.36 -39.02 -5.94
N ALA A 282 20.86 -39.03 -4.71
CA ALA A 282 21.81 -40.02 -4.21
C ALA A 282 21.31 -40.69 -2.93
N TYR A 283 21.96 -41.78 -2.57
CA TYR A 283 21.79 -42.46 -1.30
C TYR A 283 23.18 -42.70 -0.68
N PHE A 284 23.23 -42.77 0.64
CA PHE A 284 24.48 -43.11 1.32
C PHE A 284 24.72 -44.60 1.21
N ASN A 285 25.85 -45.01 0.63
CA ASN A 285 26.26 -46.41 0.58
C ASN A 285 27.13 -46.73 1.81
N PRO A 286 26.67 -47.58 2.75
CA PRO A 286 27.42 -47.89 3.96
C PRO A 286 28.74 -48.61 3.69
N LYS A 287 28.84 -49.40 2.62
CA LYS A 287 30.05 -50.17 2.29
C LYS A 287 31.19 -49.27 1.80
N SER A 288 30.87 -48.25 1.02
CA SER A 288 31.87 -47.32 0.47
C SER A 288 32.03 -46.05 1.31
N HIS A 289 31.21 -45.87 2.36
CA HIS A 289 31.14 -44.66 3.18
C HIS A 289 30.97 -43.36 2.37
N LYS A 290 30.31 -43.43 1.21
CA LYS A 290 30.12 -42.31 0.28
C LYS A 290 28.67 -42.25 -0.21
N CYS A 291 28.22 -41.04 -0.54
CA CYS A 291 26.98 -40.85 -1.28
C CYS A 291 27.17 -41.33 -2.73
N VAL A 292 26.25 -42.17 -3.20
CA VAL A 292 26.26 -42.75 -4.55
C VAL A 292 24.96 -42.36 -5.24
N CYS A 293 25.06 -41.96 -6.50
CA CYS A 293 23.91 -41.59 -7.30
C CYS A 293 22.95 -42.77 -7.49
N LYS A 294 21.63 -42.49 -7.42
CA LYS A 294 20.59 -43.48 -7.68
C LYS A 294 20.58 -43.94 -9.15
N LYS A 295 21.02 -43.07 -10.05
CA LYS A 295 21.15 -43.34 -11.49
C LYS A 295 22.59 -43.71 -11.80
N ASP A 296 22.78 -44.86 -12.41
CA ASP A 296 24.10 -45.39 -12.75
C ASP A 296 24.83 -44.50 -13.76
N GLY A 297 26.14 -44.37 -13.58
CA GLY A 297 27.03 -43.57 -14.44
C GLY A 297 27.01 -42.06 -14.20
N MET A 298 26.26 -41.57 -13.21
CA MET A 298 26.33 -40.18 -12.74
C MET A 298 27.37 -40.01 -11.62
N ASP A 299 28.02 -38.86 -11.60
CA ASP A 299 28.95 -38.46 -10.55
C ASP A 299 28.23 -37.64 -9.48
N TYR A 300 28.46 -38.00 -8.23
CA TYR A 300 27.93 -37.27 -7.07
C TYR A 300 28.84 -36.10 -6.71
N ASN A 301 28.28 -34.90 -6.61
CA ASN A 301 28.99 -33.72 -6.12
C ASN A 301 28.67 -33.49 -4.62
N PRO A 302 29.65 -33.63 -3.71
CA PRO A 302 29.42 -33.44 -2.26
C PRO A 302 29.09 -32.01 -1.84
N GLN A 303 29.52 -31.00 -2.60
CA GLN A 303 29.26 -29.59 -2.27
C GLN A 303 27.81 -29.22 -2.57
N THR A 304 27.29 -29.66 -3.71
CA THR A 304 25.91 -29.35 -4.14
C THR A 304 24.90 -30.42 -3.73
N LYS A 305 25.36 -31.59 -3.28
CA LYS A 305 24.54 -32.78 -2.97
C LYS A 305 23.65 -33.22 -4.14
N THR A 306 24.18 -33.10 -5.36
CA THR A 306 23.48 -33.43 -6.60
C THR A 306 24.27 -34.43 -7.43
N CYS A 307 23.53 -35.18 -8.25
CA CYS A 307 24.10 -36.10 -9.23
C CYS A 307 24.05 -35.48 -10.62
N SER A 308 25.16 -35.52 -11.34
CA SER A 308 25.26 -35.01 -12.70
C SER A 308 26.07 -35.96 -13.57
N CYS A 309 25.81 -35.95 -14.88
CA CYS A 309 26.67 -36.69 -15.79
C CYS A 309 28.11 -36.18 -15.76
N PRO A 310 29.10 -37.06 -16.00
CA PRO A 310 30.50 -36.66 -16.11
C PRO A 310 30.70 -35.53 -17.12
N LYS A 311 31.79 -34.77 -16.97
CA LYS A 311 32.09 -33.61 -17.81
C LYS A 311 31.98 -33.95 -19.31
N GLY A 312 31.18 -33.16 -20.04
CA GLY A 312 30.94 -33.33 -21.47
C GLY A 312 29.82 -34.32 -21.84
N LYS A 313 29.12 -34.89 -20.86
CA LYS A 313 27.98 -35.78 -21.06
C LYS A 313 26.68 -35.19 -20.54
N VAL A 314 25.56 -35.62 -21.11
CA VAL A 314 24.19 -35.30 -20.72
C VAL A 314 23.37 -36.58 -20.57
N TRP A 315 22.35 -36.52 -19.72
CA TRP A 315 21.45 -37.65 -19.51
C TRP A 315 20.46 -37.76 -20.67
N ASP A 316 20.43 -38.91 -21.37
CA ASP A 316 19.50 -39.14 -22.49
C ASP A 316 18.14 -39.73 -22.05
N GLY A 317 17.97 -39.98 -20.75
CA GLY A 317 16.82 -40.70 -20.18
C GLY A 317 17.19 -42.04 -19.56
N ARG A 318 18.25 -42.71 -20.05
CA ARG A 318 18.72 -44.01 -19.56
C ARG A 318 20.16 -43.99 -19.07
N HIS A 319 21.07 -43.30 -19.76
CA HIS A 319 22.50 -43.24 -19.41
C HIS A 319 23.11 -41.88 -19.78
N CYS A 320 24.31 -41.60 -19.27
CA CYS A 320 25.07 -40.41 -19.64
C CYS A 320 25.75 -40.58 -21.00
N VAL A 321 25.31 -39.81 -22.00
CA VAL A 321 25.84 -39.80 -23.37
C VAL A 321 26.59 -38.51 -23.65
N TYR A 322 27.51 -38.48 -24.62
CA TYR A 322 28.22 -37.25 -24.97
C TYR A 322 27.26 -36.16 -25.47
N ASP A 323 27.46 -34.93 -24.97
CA ASP A 323 26.62 -33.81 -25.32
C ASP A 323 27.02 -33.20 -26.67
N CYS A 324 26.38 -33.71 -27.72
CA CYS A 324 26.52 -33.21 -29.08
C CYS A 324 25.43 -32.18 -29.47
N GLY A 325 24.62 -31.69 -28.52
CA GLY A 325 23.48 -30.84 -28.83
C GLY A 325 22.38 -31.53 -29.65
N LYS A 326 21.45 -30.76 -30.22
CA LYS A 326 20.25 -31.29 -30.90
C LYS A 326 20.50 -31.75 -32.34
N ASP A 327 21.46 -31.12 -33.03
CA ASP A 327 21.68 -31.29 -34.48
C ASP A 327 22.83 -32.24 -34.83
N ALA A 328 23.53 -32.78 -33.83
CA ALA A 328 24.58 -33.78 -34.01
C ALA A 328 24.32 -35.03 -33.17
N TYR A 329 25.09 -36.08 -33.44
CA TYR A 329 25.16 -37.29 -32.65
C TYR A 329 26.62 -37.66 -32.42
N PHE A 330 26.93 -38.33 -31.32
CA PHE A 330 28.28 -38.82 -31.07
C PHE A 330 28.53 -40.04 -31.95
N ASN A 331 29.57 -40.01 -32.76
CA ASN A 331 30.01 -41.17 -33.53
C ASN A 331 31.11 -41.90 -32.75
N PRO A 332 30.85 -43.11 -32.20
CA PRO A 332 31.82 -43.83 -31.38
C PRO A 332 33.09 -44.21 -32.14
N LYS A 333 32.99 -44.53 -33.44
CA LYS A 333 34.15 -44.91 -34.27
C LYS A 333 35.11 -43.75 -34.51
N LEU A 334 34.58 -42.53 -34.58
CA LEU A 334 35.36 -41.31 -34.82
C LEU A 334 35.69 -40.56 -33.53
N HIS A 335 35.19 -41.03 -32.38
CA HIS A 335 35.28 -40.37 -31.08
C HIS A 335 34.93 -38.87 -31.10
N LYS A 336 33.98 -38.46 -31.95
CA LYS A 336 33.57 -37.05 -32.10
C LYS A 336 32.10 -36.89 -32.45
N CYS A 337 31.54 -35.72 -32.14
CA CYS A 337 30.21 -35.34 -32.57
C CYS A 337 30.18 -35.06 -34.08
N VAL A 338 29.19 -35.64 -34.76
CA VAL A 338 28.98 -35.51 -36.21
C VAL A 338 27.57 -34.97 -36.46
N CYS A 339 27.48 -33.99 -37.36
CA CYS A 339 26.20 -33.39 -37.73
C CYS A 339 25.26 -34.40 -38.39
N LYS A 340 23.98 -34.36 -38.01
CA LYS A 340 22.93 -35.19 -38.63
C LYS A 340 22.72 -34.84 -40.10
N ARG A 341 22.93 -33.58 -40.48
CA ARG A 341 22.79 -33.09 -41.85
C ARG A 341 24.14 -33.11 -42.57
N ASN A 342 24.18 -33.80 -43.70
CA ASN A 342 25.39 -33.96 -44.50
C ASN A 342 25.92 -32.59 -45.01
N GLY A 343 27.22 -32.38 -44.88
CA GLY A 343 27.92 -31.17 -45.32
C GLY A 343 27.99 -30.03 -44.30
N GLN A 344 27.33 -30.16 -43.13
CA GLN A 344 27.52 -29.24 -42.00
C GLN A 344 28.74 -29.63 -41.16
N ILE A 345 29.37 -28.63 -40.54
CA ILE A 345 30.51 -28.78 -39.63
C ILE A 345 29.98 -28.59 -38.20
N PHE A 346 30.39 -29.48 -37.30
CA PHE A 346 30.06 -29.40 -35.88
C PHE A 346 31.02 -28.43 -35.19
N ASN A 347 30.49 -27.50 -34.41
CA ASN A 347 31.27 -26.63 -33.55
C ASN A 347 31.18 -27.13 -32.10
N GLU A 348 32.31 -27.53 -31.53
CA GLU A 348 32.39 -28.11 -30.18
C GLU A 348 32.07 -27.11 -29.06
N HIS A 349 32.37 -25.83 -29.26
CA HIS A 349 32.11 -24.80 -28.25
C HIS A 349 30.62 -24.45 -28.17
N THR A 350 29.95 -24.32 -29.32
CA THR A 350 28.53 -23.98 -29.38
C THR A 350 27.61 -25.20 -29.38
N LYS A 351 28.16 -26.41 -29.60
CA LYS A 351 27.43 -27.67 -29.77
C LYS A 351 26.37 -27.59 -30.87
N THR A 352 26.66 -26.85 -31.94
CA THR A 352 25.76 -26.63 -33.07
C THR A 352 26.41 -27.04 -34.38
N CYS A 353 25.56 -27.36 -35.35
CA CYS A 353 25.96 -27.68 -36.71
C CYS A 353 25.66 -26.50 -37.64
N SER A 354 26.68 -26.04 -38.36
CA SER A 354 26.54 -24.94 -39.32
C SER A 354 27.21 -25.28 -40.64
N CYS A 355 26.80 -24.61 -41.70
CA CYS A 355 27.51 -24.75 -42.98
C CYS A 355 28.92 -24.14 -42.86
N PRO A 356 29.90 -24.66 -43.62
CA PRO A 356 31.22 -24.08 -43.71
C PRO A 356 31.17 -22.59 -44.06
N GLU A 357 32.23 -21.86 -43.73
CA GLU A 357 32.32 -20.43 -44.01
C GLU A 357 32.00 -20.12 -45.49
N GLY A 358 31.22 -19.05 -45.71
CA GLY A 358 30.77 -18.66 -47.04
C GLY A 358 29.59 -19.47 -47.60
N LYS A 359 29.08 -20.48 -46.90
CA LYS A 359 27.91 -21.28 -47.31
C LYS A 359 26.69 -21.06 -46.40
N PHE A 360 25.50 -21.34 -46.93
CA PHE A 360 24.24 -21.38 -46.19
C PHE A 360 23.51 -22.69 -46.46
N TRP A 361 22.67 -23.10 -45.51
CA TRP A 361 21.82 -24.26 -45.68
C TRP A 361 20.62 -23.90 -46.56
N ASN A 362 20.48 -24.51 -47.73
CA ASN A 362 19.38 -24.23 -48.66
C ASN A 362 18.15 -25.15 -48.45
N GLY A 363 18.12 -25.93 -47.36
CA GLY A 363 17.10 -26.94 -47.08
C GLY A 363 17.61 -28.37 -47.28
N TRP A 364 18.53 -28.57 -48.23
CA TRP A 364 19.02 -29.90 -48.64
C TRP A 364 20.55 -30.05 -48.52
N LYS A 365 21.31 -28.99 -48.81
CA LYS A 365 22.77 -28.95 -48.74
C LYS A 365 23.32 -27.57 -48.39
N CYS A 366 24.60 -27.51 -48.04
CA CYS A 366 25.31 -26.25 -47.89
C CYS A 366 25.70 -25.67 -49.27
N GLU A 367 25.14 -24.52 -49.64
CA GLU A 367 25.36 -23.82 -50.90
C GLU A 367 26.01 -22.44 -50.67
N ASN A 368 26.75 -21.92 -51.65
CA ASN A 368 27.51 -20.68 -51.51
C ASN A 368 26.58 -19.45 -51.31
N LYS A 369 26.93 -18.58 -50.36
CA LYS A 369 26.23 -17.32 -50.08
C LYS A 369 26.61 -16.25 -51.11
N CYS A 370 25.72 -15.97 -52.06
CA CYS A 370 25.91 -14.95 -53.09
C CYS A 370 25.35 -13.56 -52.75
N GLY A 371 24.89 -13.33 -51.51
CA GLY A 371 24.23 -12.05 -51.14
C GLY A 371 22.80 -11.94 -51.66
N ARG A 372 22.14 -10.79 -51.43
CA ARG A 372 20.71 -10.60 -51.73
C ARG A 372 20.43 -10.41 -53.23
N ASP A 373 21.37 -9.80 -53.94
CA ASP A 373 21.18 -9.31 -55.32
C ASP A 373 21.79 -10.25 -56.39
N ALA A 374 22.44 -11.33 -55.96
CA ALA A 374 22.98 -12.37 -56.82
C ALA A 374 22.43 -13.75 -56.43
N ARG A 375 22.58 -14.70 -57.34
CA ARG A 375 22.27 -16.12 -57.14
C ARG A 375 23.47 -16.97 -57.53
N TRP A 376 23.62 -18.14 -56.92
CA TRP A 376 24.64 -19.09 -57.33
C TRP A 376 24.23 -19.72 -58.66
N ASP A 377 25.09 -19.60 -59.66
CA ASP A 377 24.95 -20.32 -60.91
C ASP A 377 25.71 -21.64 -60.82
N SER A 378 24.95 -22.74 -60.78
CA SER A 378 25.54 -24.09 -60.65
C SER A 378 26.27 -24.56 -61.91
N LYS A 379 25.98 -23.99 -63.09
CA LYS A 379 26.63 -24.35 -64.36
C LYS A 379 28.00 -23.70 -64.49
N TRP A 380 28.12 -22.46 -64.02
CA TRP A 380 29.37 -21.67 -64.11
C TRP A 380 30.16 -21.61 -62.80
N HIS A 381 29.69 -22.30 -61.76
CA HIS A 381 30.29 -22.31 -60.42
C HIS A 381 30.64 -20.90 -59.90
N LYS A 382 29.75 -19.92 -60.13
CA LYS A 382 29.96 -18.53 -59.71
C LYS A 382 28.66 -17.85 -59.33
N CYS A 383 28.74 -16.83 -58.47
CA CYS A 383 27.61 -15.95 -58.21
C CYS A 383 27.37 -15.05 -59.42
N VAL A 384 26.12 -15.03 -59.89
CA VAL A 384 25.67 -14.18 -61.01
C VAL A 384 24.59 -13.22 -60.52
N CYS A 385 24.63 -12.00 -61.03
CA CYS A 385 23.68 -10.97 -60.65
C CYS A 385 22.27 -11.29 -61.15
N LYS A 386 21.27 -11.02 -60.31
CA LYS A 386 19.84 -11.20 -60.68
C LYS A 386 19.41 -10.18 -61.72
N LYS A 387 20.01 -8.98 -61.71
CA LYS A 387 19.75 -7.90 -62.68
C LYS A 387 20.76 -7.97 -63.82
N ASN A 388 20.25 -7.96 -65.06
CA ASN A 388 21.05 -8.09 -66.27
C ASN A 388 22.01 -6.89 -66.45
N GLY A 389 23.26 -7.17 -66.83
CA GLY A 389 24.30 -6.15 -67.06
C GLY A 389 25.06 -5.69 -65.82
N GLN A 390 24.66 -6.11 -64.61
CA GLN A 390 25.44 -5.89 -63.39
C GLN A 390 26.56 -6.94 -63.25
N VAL A 391 27.67 -6.53 -62.64
CA VAL A 391 28.82 -7.38 -62.32
C VAL A 391 28.80 -7.68 -60.82
N PHE A 392 29.05 -8.95 -60.48
CA PHE A 392 29.12 -9.39 -59.09
C PHE A 392 30.49 -9.09 -58.50
N ASP A 393 30.51 -8.35 -57.40
CA ASP A 393 31.70 -8.06 -56.63
C ASP A 393 31.85 -9.10 -55.51
N GLN A 394 32.91 -9.91 -55.58
CA GLN A 394 33.13 -11.02 -54.65
C GLN A 394 33.43 -10.58 -53.21
N HIS A 395 34.05 -9.41 -53.02
CA HIS A 395 34.43 -8.89 -51.70
C HIS A 395 33.22 -8.35 -50.96
N THR A 396 32.40 -7.55 -51.64
CA THR A 396 31.20 -6.95 -51.05
C THR A 396 29.99 -7.87 -51.11
N ARG A 397 30.04 -8.94 -51.92
CA ARG A 397 28.91 -9.85 -52.22
C ARG A 397 27.69 -9.09 -52.73
N THR A 398 27.92 -8.04 -53.52
CA THR A 398 26.87 -7.20 -54.12
C THR A 398 27.02 -7.12 -55.63
N CYS A 399 25.92 -6.78 -56.30
CA CYS A 399 25.90 -6.55 -57.74
C CYS A 399 25.94 -5.06 -58.03
N ARG A 400 26.84 -4.64 -58.90
CA ARG A 400 27.02 -3.23 -59.28
C ARG A 400 27.12 -3.09 -60.79
N CYS A 401 26.71 -1.93 -61.30
CA CYS A 401 26.96 -1.62 -62.69
C CYS A 401 28.48 -1.46 -62.93
N PRO A 402 29.00 -1.86 -64.11
CA PRO A 402 30.39 -1.65 -64.50
C PRO A 402 30.83 -0.19 -64.30
N SER A 403 32.11 0.02 -64.01
CA SER A 403 32.70 1.35 -63.84
C SER A 403 32.34 2.26 -65.02
N GLY A 404 31.84 3.47 -64.73
CA GLY A 404 31.40 4.43 -65.74
C GLY A 404 29.92 4.37 -66.10
N THR A 405 29.16 3.38 -65.60
CA THR A 405 27.73 3.22 -65.89
C THR A 405 26.84 3.41 -64.64
N VAL A 406 25.55 3.67 -64.86
CA VAL A 406 24.48 3.77 -63.84
C VAL A 406 23.33 2.87 -64.20
N TRP A 407 22.65 2.35 -63.18
CA TRP A 407 21.40 1.62 -63.36
C TRP A 407 20.28 2.61 -63.73
N ASN A 408 19.68 2.44 -64.91
CA ASN A 408 18.58 3.29 -65.37
C ASN A 408 17.18 2.73 -65.03
N GLY A 409 17.11 1.62 -64.29
CA GLY A 409 15.87 0.88 -64.03
C GLY A 409 15.81 -0.48 -64.72
N TRP A 410 16.44 -0.61 -65.90
CA TRP A 410 16.37 -1.81 -66.75
C TRP A 410 17.74 -2.38 -67.12
N ARG A 411 18.75 -1.53 -67.31
CA ARG A 411 20.15 -1.91 -67.62
C ARG A 411 21.16 -0.89 -67.08
N CYS A 412 22.45 -1.23 -67.15
CA CYS A 412 23.53 -0.29 -66.87
C CYS A 412 23.84 0.55 -68.12
N GLU A 413 23.76 1.88 -68.00
CA GLU A 413 24.03 2.85 -69.09
C GLU A 413 25.12 3.85 -68.71
N ASP A 414 25.83 4.40 -69.69
CA ASP A 414 26.95 5.31 -69.46
C ASP A 414 26.55 6.59 -68.69
N LYS A 415 27.37 6.98 -67.72
CA LYS A 415 27.28 8.29 -67.06
C LYS A 415 27.75 9.38 -68.03
N CYS A 416 26.82 10.23 -68.49
CA CYS A 416 27.12 11.35 -69.38
C CYS A 416 27.61 12.63 -68.68
N GLY A 417 27.78 12.63 -67.35
CA GLY A 417 28.16 13.84 -66.61
C GLY A 417 26.97 14.80 -66.42
N ARG A 418 27.23 16.02 -65.91
CA ARG A 418 26.15 17.00 -65.61
C ARG A 418 25.68 17.78 -66.84
N GLU A 419 26.57 17.98 -67.81
CA GLU A 419 26.38 18.90 -68.96
C GLU A 419 25.89 18.21 -70.23
N ALA A 420 25.82 16.88 -70.23
CA ALA A 420 25.32 16.08 -71.34
C ALA A 420 24.28 15.06 -70.86
N ASP A 421 23.33 14.74 -71.75
CA ASP A 421 22.35 13.69 -71.56
C ASP A 421 22.61 12.54 -72.54
N TRP A 422 22.24 11.33 -72.13
CA TRP A 422 22.32 10.17 -73.02
C TRP A 422 21.24 10.26 -74.10
N ASN A 423 21.64 10.23 -75.36
CA ASN A 423 20.70 10.21 -76.48
C ASN A 423 20.50 8.77 -76.99
N ASN A 424 19.31 8.21 -76.73
CA ASN A 424 18.94 6.85 -77.14
C ASN A 424 18.91 6.63 -78.65
N LYS A 425 18.67 7.69 -79.45
CA LYS A 425 18.63 7.58 -80.92
C LYS A 425 20.02 7.37 -81.53
N TRP A 426 21.05 7.92 -80.89
CA TRP A 426 22.43 7.90 -81.38
C TRP A 426 23.37 7.04 -80.53
N ASN A 427 22.85 6.40 -79.48
CA ASN A 427 23.60 5.63 -78.47
C ASN A 427 24.88 6.35 -78.01
N LYS A 428 24.77 7.66 -77.74
CA LYS A 428 25.89 8.47 -77.24
C LYS A 428 25.41 9.62 -76.37
N CYS A 429 26.27 10.08 -75.47
CA CYS A 429 26.06 11.32 -74.73
C CYS A 429 26.11 12.51 -75.68
N VAL A 430 25.13 13.40 -75.55
CA VAL A 430 25.04 14.65 -76.30
C VAL A 430 24.94 15.83 -75.34
N CYS A 431 25.62 16.93 -75.65
CA CYS A 431 25.61 18.12 -74.82
C CYS A 431 24.23 18.76 -74.76
N LYS A 432 23.82 19.19 -73.56
CA LYS A 432 22.56 19.91 -73.34
C LYS A 432 22.52 21.24 -74.08
N LYS A 433 23.69 21.89 -74.23
CA LYS A 433 23.85 23.16 -74.91
C LYS A 433 24.20 22.93 -76.38
N ASN A 434 23.38 23.46 -77.27
CA ASN A 434 23.55 23.31 -78.72
C ASN A 434 24.87 23.92 -79.21
N GLY A 435 25.60 23.16 -80.04
CA GLY A 435 26.88 23.57 -80.63
C GLY A 435 28.12 23.18 -79.83
N GLN A 436 27.98 22.67 -78.60
CA GLN A 436 29.08 22.06 -77.85
C GLN A 436 29.30 20.60 -78.25
N ILE A 437 30.56 20.15 -78.19
CA ILE A 437 30.98 18.78 -78.45
C ILE A 437 31.25 18.11 -77.11
N PHE A 438 30.70 16.90 -76.93
CA PHE A 438 30.92 16.08 -75.75
C PHE A 438 32.26 15.36 -75.86
N ASP A 439 33.11 15.48 -74.85
CA ASP A 439 34.35 14.71 -74.72
C ASP A 439 34.11 13.46 -73.85
N PRO A 440 34.16 12.24 -74.42
CA PRO A 440 33.91 11.00 -73.69
C PRO A 440 34.91 10.70 -72.56
N ARG A 441 36.14 11.26 -72.62
CA ARG A 441 37.18 11.04 -71.60
C ARG A 441 36.95 11.94 -70.39
N THR A 442 36.69 13.22 -70.61
CA THR A 442 36.48 14.20 -69.52
C THR A 442 35.03 14.26 -69.04
N LYS A 443 34.08 13.66 -69.78
CA LYS A 443 32.63 13.69 -69.51
C LYS A 443 32.06 15.12 -69.43
N ASN A 444 32.68 16.05 -70.17
CA ASN A 444 32.32 17.47 -70.21
C ASN A 444 31.97 17.91 -71.63
N CYS A 445 31.28 19.04 -71.72
CA CYS A 445 30.87 19.66 -72.97
C CYS A 445 31.67 20.94 -73.24
N SER A 446 32.33 21.03 -74.38
CA SER A 446 33.14 22.20 -74.74
C SER A 446 32.85 22.66 -76.16
N CYS A 447 33.10 23.95 -76.43
CA CYS A 447 33.01 24.45 -77.79
C CYS A 447 34.10 23.82 -78.67
N PRO A 448 33.84 23.63 -79.98
CA PRO A 448 34.85 23.20 -80.93
C PRO A 448 36.10 24.08 -80.88
N SER A 449 37.26 23.49 -81.17
CA SER A 449 38.56 24.19 -81.15
C SER A 449 38.52 25.52 -81.91
N GLY A 450 38.96 26.60 -81.25
CA GLY A 450 38.96 27.96 -81.80
C GLY A 450 37.74 28.81 -81.44
N LYS A 451 36.71 28.20 -80.86
CA LYS A 451 35.48 28.88 -80.44
C LYS A 451 35.37 29.02 -78.92
N PHE A 452 34.56 29.97 -78.46
CA PHE A 452 34.21 30.19 -77.07
C PHE A 452 32.71 30.25 -76.89
N TRP A 453 32.25 29.86 -75.71
CA TRP A 453 30.84 29.97 -75.36
C TRP A 453 30.52 31.41 -75.00
N ASN A 454 29.67 32.09 -75.78
CA ASN A 454 29.28 33.48 -75.52
C ASN A 454 28.03 33.61 -74.61
N GLY A 455 27.56 32.50 -74.03
CA GLY A 455 26.32 32.42 -73.24
C GLY A 455 25.20 31.67 -73.96
N TRP A 456 25.16 31.73 -75.30
CA TRP A 456 24.08 31.16 -76.11
C TRP A 456 24.56 30.26 -77.26
N LYS A 457 25.76 30.51 -77.82
CA LYS A 457 26.37 29.68 -78.87
C LYS A 457 27.91 29.70 -78.81
N CYS A 458 28.54 28.80 -79.56
CA CYS A 458 29.99 28.80 -79.76
C CYS A 458 30.39 29.78 -80.88
N GLU A 459 31.23 30.77 -80.57
CA GLU A 459 31.67 31.85 -81.47
C GLU A 459 33.21 31.94 -81.54
N ASP A 460 33.78 32.43 -82.64
CA ASP A 460 35.23 32.41 -82.90
C ASP A 460 36.02 33.38 -81.98
N LYS A 461 37.19 32.95 -81.47
CA LYS A 461 38.10 33.80 -80.68
C LYS A 461 39.12 34.52 -81.57
N CYS A 462 39.08 35.86 -81.63
CA CYS A 462 39.98 36.68 -82.48
C CYS A 462 41.31 37.12 -81.86
N GLY A 463 41.66 36.71 -80.64
CA GLY A 463 42.88 37.21 -79.98
C GLY A 463 42.70 38.62 -79.36
N LYS A 464 43.78 39.24 -78.86
CA LYS A 464 43.72 40.50 -78.07
C LYS A 464 43.82 41.76 -78.94
N ASP A 465 44.43 41.63 -80.10
CA ASP A 465 44.82 42.68 -81.06
C ASP A 465 43.93 42.72 -82.32
N ALA A 466 42.97 41.80 -82.44
CA ALA A 466 41.88 41.84 -83.41
C ALA A 466 40.52 41.81 -82.71
N TYR A 467 39.49 42.27 -83.40
CA TYR A 467 38.10 42.11 -82.99
C TYR A 467 37.33 41.36 -84.07
N TRP A 468 36.23 40.72 -83.71
CA TRP A 468 35.35 40.07 -84.67
C TRP A 468 34.47 41.11 -85.35
N ASP A 469 34.58 41.24 -86.67
CA ASP A 469 33.72 42.10 -87.45
C ASP A 469 32.46 41.31 -87.85
N ASN A 470 31.31 41.73 -87.32
CA ASN A 470 30.01 41.09 -87.58
C ASN A 470 29.48 41.32 -89.00
N ARG A 471 29.97 42.34 -89.72
CA ARG A 471 29.53 42.67 -91.09
C ARG A 471 30.24 41.80 -92.12
N TRP A 472 31.51 41.44 -91.86
CA TRP A 472 32.33 40.63 -92.77
C TRP A 472 32.59 39.20 -92.28
N HIS A 473 32.04 38.83 -91.12
CA HIS A 473 32.20 37.52 -90.47
C HIS A 473 33.66 37.04 -90.42
N LYS A 474 34.58 37.96 -90.08
CA LYS A 474 36.01 37.66 -89.94
C LYS A 474 36.64 38.46 -88.82
N CYS A 475 37.72 37.94 -88.25
CA CYS A 475 38.56 38.70 -87.34
C CYS A 475 39.30 39.80 -88.12
N VAL A 476 39.16 41.04 -87.68
CA VAL A 476 39.79 42.22 -88.28
C VAL A 476 40.73 42.84 -87.26
N CYS A 477 41.92 43.21 -87.71
CA CYS A 477 42.91 43.86 -86.86
C CYS A 477 42.43 45.21 -86.37
N LYS A 478 42.71 45.51 -85.10
CA LYS A 478 42.43 46.85 -84.54
C LYS A 478 43.20 47.94 -85.28
N ASN A 479 44.39 47.60 -85.80
CA ASN A 479 45.19 48.46 -86.67
C ASN A 479 45.00 48.09 -88.15
N HIS A 480 44.62 49.06 -88.98
CA HIS A 480 44.32 48.85 -90.39
C HIS A 480 45.52 48.46 -91.27
N ASP A 481 46.76 48.75 -90.83
CA ASP A 481 47.99 48.41 -91.57
C ASP A 481 48.48 46.97 -91.32
N GLN A 482 47.79 46.21 -90.46
CA GLN A 482 48.13 44.83 -90.12
C GLN A 482 47.12 43.85 -90.74
N VAL A 483 47.61 42.69 -91.11
CA VAL A 483 46.81 41.57 -91.61
C VAL A 483 46.65 40.55 -90.49
N TYR A 484 45.42 40.10 -90.26
CA TYR A 484 45.12 39.09 -89.26
C TYR A 484 45.66 37.74 -89.72
N ASP A 485 46.48 37.09 -88.90
CA ASP A 485 46.96 35.73 -89.11
C ASP A 485 46.06 34.75 -88.34
N PRO A 486 45.22 33.93 -89.02
CA PRO A 486 44.30 33.01 -88.36
C PRO A 486 45.01 31.90 -87.57
N HIS A 487 46.26 31.57 -87.91
CA HIS A 487 47.01 30.49 -87.26
C HIS A 487 47.57 30.92 -85.92
N SER A 488 48.21 32.10 -85.86
CA SER A 488 48.72 32.65 -84.60
C SER A 488 47.69 33.43 -83.80
N ARG A 489 46.51 33.72 -84.37
CA ARG A 489 45.43 34.54 -83.78
C ARG A 489 45.93 35.91 -83.33
N THR A 490 46.80 36.51 -84.15
CA THR A 490 47.38 37.83 -83.92
C THR A 490 47.48 38.61 -85.22
N CYS A 491 47.56 39.92 -85.10
CA CYS A 491 47.73 40.84 -86.21
C CYS A 491 49.21 41.04 -86.51
N LYS A 492 49.60 40.83 -87.76
CA LYS A 492 50.99 40.95 -88.21
C LYS A 492 51.10 41.95 -89.35
N CYS A 493 52.24 42.61 -89.43
CA CYS A 493 52.55 43.40 -90.61
C CYS A 493 52.72 42.52 -91.85
N PRO A 494 52.39 43.03 -93.05
CA PRO A 494 52.68 42.36 -94.32
C PRO A 494 54.18 42.00 -94.43
N LYS A 495 54.50 40.97 -95.22
CA LYS A 495 55.89 40.48 -95.40
C LYS A 495 56.84 41.65 -95.73
N ASN A 496 58.03 41.63 -95.11
CA ASN A 496 59.09 42.65 -95.17
C ASN A 496 58.84 43.97 -94.42
N LYS A 497 57.77 44.07 -93.63
CA LYS A 497 57.53 45.21 -92.74
C LYS A 497 57.60 44.83 -91.26
N THR A 498 58.08 45.74 -90.42
CA THR A 498 58.05 45.63 -88.96
C THR A 498 57.08 46.65 -88.37
N PHE A 499 56.35 46.24 -87.33
CA PHE A 499 55.40 47.12 -86.65
C PHE A 499 56.15 48.15 -85.79
N ASP A 500 55.93 49.42 -86.06
CA ASP A 500 56.43 50.51 -85.22
C ASP A 500 55.36 50.91 -84.21
N SER A 501 55.57 50.53 -82.94
CA SER A 501 54.63 50.80 -81.86
C SER A 501 54.51 52.28 -81.49
N ARG A 502 55.41 53.16 -81.95
CA ARG A 502 55.33 54.61 -81.71
C ARG A 502 54.40 55.30 -82.71
N THR A 503 54.28 54.75 -83.92
CA THR A 503 53.48 55.33 -85.00
C THR A 503 52.23 54.50 -85.33
N ASN A 504 52.06 53.32 -84.74
CA ASN A 504 50.99 52.35 -85.02
C ASN A 504 50.88 51.96 -86.50
N LYS A 505 52.00 51.98 -87.23
CA LYS A 505 52.07 51.64 -88.66
C LYS A 505 53.13 50.59 -88.94
N CYS A 506 52.93 49.83 -90.01
CA CYS A 506 53.90 48.87 -90.51
C CYS A 506 54.89 49.57 -91.45
N LYS A 507 56.18 49.58 -91.10
CA LYS A 507 57.25 50.23 -91.87
C LYS A 507 58.19 49.20 -92.51
N ASP A 508 58.77 49.54 -93.66
CA ASP A 508 59.75 48.70 -94.33
C ASP A 508 61.00 48.52 -93.45
N ARG A 509 61.59 47.33 -93.47
CA ARG A 509 62.88 47.09 -92.82
C ARG A 509 63.96 47.87 -93.58
N HIS A 510 64.37 49.03 -93.06
CA HIS A 510 65.64 49.62 -93.43
C HIS A 510 66.77 48.74 -92.86
N HIS A 511 67.73 48.37 -93.73
CA HIS A 511 68.89 47.56 -93.40
C HIS A 511 69.86 48.27 -92.45
#